data_AF-A0A418G016-F1
#
_entry.id   AF-A0A418G016-F1
#
_cell.length_a   1.000
_cell.length_b   1.000
_cell.length_c   1.000
_cell.angle_alpha   90.00
_cell.angle_beta   90.00
_cell.angle_gamma   90.00
#
_symmetry.space_group_name_H-M   'P 1'
#
loop_
_entity.id
_entity.type
_entity.pdbx_description
1 polymer ?
#
loop_
_entity_poly.entity_id
_entity_poly.type
_entity_poly.pdbx_seq_one_letter_code
_entity_poly.pdbx_strand_id
1 'polypeptide(L)'
;YAIGNNLFFALTLVSPNDFTNPSLPKAFGDALYKTPNLLSNLLVYSFLGILGAIIAQFMMWFPYPIFGIRKLQDQTLTCADTIQDLLNLIVDSYCFKNKDVDHMNFLRLKLKRKFDLATAKHAHMKSLLHDVWWEQLVGLHVPLRFKMSVTKPYIDLFGSLVDNLRAMTQAIQLERYERLHTLFMKSLQKQVYMIQVKATALLSEISTHVHDGHTHLDLRSLQELEKQIEALLQHFQATQTRIYKRESPSPKDVEANIPLN
;
A
#
# COMPACT_ATOMS: atom_id res chain seq x y z
N TYR A 1 -11.27 10.16 35.04
CA TYR A 1 -10.45 9.86 36.23
C TYR A 1 -9.42 10.96 36.55
N ALA A 2 -8.54 11.37 35.63
CA ALA A 2 -7.55 12.44 35.91
C ALA A 2 -8.16 13.81 36.29
N ILE A 3 -9.30 14.20 35.71
CA ILE A 3 -9.98 15.47 35.98
C ILE A 3 -10.64 15.49 37.37
N GLY A 4 -11.27 14.39 37.80
CA GLY A 4 -11.96 14.32 39.10
C GLY A 4 -11.00 14.32 40.30
N ASN A 5 -9.83 13.71 40.14
CA ASN A 5 -8.80 13.66 41.19
C ASN A 5 -8.03 14.99 41.32
N ASN A 6 -7.72 15.68 40.21
CA ASN A 6 -7.15 17.03 40.26
C ASN A 6 -8.10 18.04 40.93
N LEU A 7 -9.40 17.91 40.71
CA LEU A 7 -10.42 18.71 41.39
C LEU A 7 -10.44 18.42 42.89
N PHE A 8 -10.35 17.14 43.29
CA PHE A 8 -10.25 16.71 44.69
C PHE A 8 -9.04 17.34 45.38
N PHE A 9 -7.87 17.37 44.73
CA PHE A 9 -6.65 17.99 45.28
C PHE A 9 -6.77 19.52 45.39
N ALA A 10 -7.26 20.19 44.35
CA ALA A 10 -7.50 21.64 44.40
C ALA A 10 -8.50 22.01 45.51
N LEU A 11 -9.58 21.24 45.68
CA LEU A 11 -10.57 21.48 46.71
C LEU A 11 -10.06 21.12 48.12
N THR A 12 -9.23 20.07 48.27
CA THR A 12 -8.67 19.67 49.57
C THR A 12 -7.48 20.52 50.03
N LEU A 13 -6.75 21.21 49.13
CA LEU A 13 -5.63 22.08 49.50
C LEU A 13 -5.93 23.58 49.42
N VAL A 14 -6.70 24.03 48.43
CA VAL A 14 -6.91 25.48 48.17
C VAL A 14 -8.18 26.03 48.81
N SER A 15 -9.25 25.23 48.91
CA SER A 15 -10.50 25.68 49.56
C SER A 15 -10.34 25.65 51.09
N PRO A 16 -10.79 26.65 51.86
CA PRO A 16 -10.83 26.59 53.32
C PRO A 16 -11.94 25.67 53.86
N ASN A 17 -12.89 25.28 53.00
CA ASN A 17 -14.06 24.49 53.36
C ASN A 17 -13.83 23.00 53.10
N ASP A 18 -14.55 22.16 53.82
CA ASP A 18 -14.46 20.70 53.69
C ASP A 18 -14.95 20.24 52.30
N PHE A 19 -14.21 19.33 51.68
CA PHE A 19 -14.55 18.73 50.38
C PHE A 19 -15.91 18.02 50.40
N THR A 20 -16.31 17.44 51.54
CA THR A 20 -17.58 16.72 51.67
C THR A 20 -18.76 17.63 52.02
N ASN A 21 -18.50 18.80 52.62
CA ASN A 21 -19.52 19.79 52.95
C ASN A 21 -18.95 21.22 52.83
N PRO A 22 -19.22 21.94 51.73
CA PRO A 22 -18.63 23.25 51.46
C PRO A 22 -19.12 24.38 52.38
N SER A 23 -20.06 24.11 53.29
CA SER A 23 -20.57 25.07 54.27
C SER A 23 -19.79 25.06 55.60
N LEU A 24 -18.91 24.09 55.81
CA LEU A 24 -18.14 23.94 57.04
C LEU A 24 -16.64 24.14 56.76
N PRO A 25 -15.90 24.83 57.65
CA PRO A 25 -14.45 24.89 57.57
C PRO A 25 -13.85 23.50 57.86
N LYS A 26 -12.67 23.23 57.29
CA LYS A 26 -11.96 21.97 57.52
C LYS A 26 -11.75 21.71 59.01
N ALA A 27 -12.18 20.54 59.49
CA ALA A 27 -12.04 20.16 60.89
C ALA A 27 -10.59 19.79 61.24
N PHE A 28 -10.03 20.38 62.29
CA PHE A 28 -8.72 20.01 62.81
C PHE A 28 -8.77 18.58 63.39
N GLY A 29 -8.02 17.65 62.78
CA GLY A 29 -7.90 16.25 63.24
C GLY A 29 -8.54 15.20 62.34
N ASP A 30 -9.24 15.62 61.28
CA ASP A 30 -9.88 14.71 60.33
C ASP A 30 -8.84 13.91 59.51
N ALA A 31 -9.08 12.61 59.36
CA ALA A 31 -8.13 11.63 58.80
C ALA A 31 -7.77 11.92 57.34
N LEU A 32 -8.67 12.58 56.61
CA LEU A 32 -8.46 12.98 55.20
C LEU A 32 -7.42 14.09 55.04
N TYR A 33 -7.29 14.98 56.04
CA TYR A 33 -6.38 16.14 56.02
C TYR A 33 -5.13 15.94 56.89
N LYS A 34 -4.94 14.73 57.44
CA LYS A 34 -3.71 14.40 58.16
C LYS A 34 -2.50 14.43 57.22
N THR A 35 -1.41 15.00 57.70
CA THR A 35 -0.11 15.13 57.02
C THR A 35 0.29 13.91 56.18
N PRO A 36 0.22 12.64 56.67
CA PRO A 36 0.58 11.47 55.87
C PRO A 36 -0.28 11.25 54.62
N ASN A 37 -1.60 11.53 54.68
CA ASN A 37 -2.50 11.34 53.54
C ASN A 37 -2.33 12.43 52.49
N LEU A 38 -2.10 13.68 52.91
CA LEU A 38 -1.78 14.78 51.99
C LEU A 38 -0.44 14.54 51.28
N LEU A 39 0.58 14.05 52.00
CA LEU A 39 1.89 13.74 51.43
C LEU A 39 1.83 12.58 50.44
N SER A 40 1.08 11.52 50.76
CA SER A 40 0.88 10.36 49.87
C SER A 40 0.17 10.77 48.58
N ASN A 41 -0.90 11.57 48.68
CA ASN A 41 -1.60 12.08 47.50
C ASN A 41 -0.71 12.98 46.64
N LEU A 42 0.02 13.94 47.25
CA LEU A 42 0.98 14.80 46.54
C LEU A 42 2.06 13.97 45.83
N LEU A 43 2.55 12.92 46.48
CA LEU A 43 3.54 12.02 45.92
C LEU A 43 3.00 11.32 44.67
N VAL A 44 1.77 10.80 44.70
CA VAL A 44 1.12 10.20 43.52
C VAL A 44 1.00 11.20 42.36
N TYR A 45 0.63 12.46 42.63
CA TYR A 45 0.56 13.49 41.59
C TYR A 45 1.93 13.88 41.02
N SER A 46 2.95 13.98 41.89
CA SER A 46 4.32 14.25 41.47
C SER A 46 4.83 13.14 40.56
N PHE A 47 4.61 11.86 40.92
CA PHE A 47 4.93 10.72 40.06
C PHE A 47 4.18 10.75 38.73
N LEU A 48 2.89 11.08 38.72
CA LEU A 48 2.11 11.21 37.49
C LEU A 48 2.66 12.33 36.58
N GLY A 49 3.04 13.46 37.17
CA GLY A 49 3.64 14.59 36.45
C GLY A 49 5.02 14.26 35.89
N ILE A 50 5.88 13.61 36.68
CA ILE A 50 7.20 13.13 36.24
C ILE A 50 7.05 12.11 35.11
N LEU A 51 6.13 11.15 35.26
CA LEU A 51 5.89 10.13 34.23
C LEU A 51 5.33 10.75 32.94
N GLY A 52 4.44 11.75 33.06
CA GLY A 52 3.96 12.54 31.92
C GLY A 52 5.08 13.32 31.22
N ALA A 53 5.98 13.94 31.99
CA ALA A 53 7.14 14.66 31.44
C ALA A 53 8.12 13.72 30.72
N ILE A 54 8.35 12.52 31.28
CA ILE A 54 9.17 11.48 30.63
C ILE A 54 8.55 11.03 29.31
N ILE A 55 7.24 10.80 29.27
CA ILE A 55 6.53 10.42 28.03
C ILE A 55 6.60 11.57 27.00
N ALA A 56 6.40 12.81 27.41
CA ALA A 56 6.49 13.96 26.52
C ALA A 56 7.90 14.12 25.94
N GLN A 57 8.93 13.97 26.78
CA GLN A 57 10.33 14.02 26.35
C GLN A 57 10.67 12.88 25.40
N PHE A 58 10.15 11.68 25.66
CA PHE A 58 10.26 10.53 24.77
C PHE A 58 9.62 10.81 23.41
N MET A 59 8.38 11.34 23.39
CA MET A 59 7.69 11.69 22.14
C MET A 59 8.38 12.81 21.35
N MET A 60 9.13 13.70 22.00
CA MET A 60 9.94 14.70 21.30
C MET A 60 11.20 14.10 20.67
N TRP A 61 11.74 13.03 21.25
CA TRP A 61 12.97 12.38 20.76
C TRP A 61 12.72 11.35 19.66
N PHE A 62 11.55 10.70 19.64
CA PHE A 62 11.22 9.68 18.65
C PHE A 62 10.29 10.24 17.56
N PRO A 63 10.74 10.29 16.29
CA PRO A 63 9.88 10.73 15.18
C PRO A 63 8.67 9.81 15.03
N TYR A 64 7.51 10.40 14.74
CA TYR A 64 6.38 9.62 14.21
C TYR A 64 6.63 9.26 12.74
N PRO A 65 6.12 8.12 12.25
CA PRO A 65 5.29 7.14 12.92
C PRO A 65 6.08 6.04 13.65
N ILE A 66 5.59 5.64 14.83
CA ILE A 66 6.08 4.47 15.56
C ILE A 66 5.60 3.18 14.85
N PHE A 67 6.48 2.20 14.69
CA PHE A 67 6.32 0.96 13.93
C PHE A 67 6.07 1.19 12.43
N GLY A 68 6.78 2.15 11.84
CA GLY A 68 6.79 2.40 10.40
C GLY A 68 7.20 1.17 9.58
N ILE A 69 8.19 0.38 10.05
CA ILE A 69 8.64 -0.85 9.38
C ILE A 69 7.50 -1.85 9.23
N ARG A 70 6.72 -2.08 10.28
CA ARG A 70 5.62 -3.06 10.27
C ARG A 70 4.50 -2.60 9.34
N LYS A 71 4.15 -1.31 9.40
CA LYS A 71 3.18 -0.73 8.46
C LYS A 71 3.66 -0.84 7.02
N LEU A 72 4.95 -0.63 6.78
CA LEU A 72 5.54 -0.78 5.45
C LEU A 72 5.45 -2.23 4.96
N GLN A 73 5.76 -3.21 5.82
CA GLN A 73 5.61 -4.65 5.52
C GLN A 73 4.17 -5.02 5.17
N ASP A 74 3.18 -4.55 5.94
CA ASP A 74 1.76 -4.81 5.64
C ASP A 74 1.34 -4.24 4.27
N GLN A 75 1.88 -3.06 3.92
CA GLN A 75 1.64 -2.47 2.60
C GLN A 75 2.34 -3.24 1.49
N THR A 76 3.59 -3.68 1.68
CA THR A 76 4.35 -4.41 0.66
C THR A 76 3.81 -5.81 0.41
N LEU A 77 3.28 -6.50 1.41
CA LEU A 77 2.66 -7.82 1.25
C LEU A 77 1.51 -7.80 0.24
N THR A 78 0.69 -6.74 0.29
CA THR A 78 -0.50 -6.60 -0.57
C THR A 78 -0.20 -5.93 -1.91
N CYS A 79 1.07 -5.64 -2.25
CA CYS A 79 1.44 -5.02 -3.52
C CYS A 79 1.21 -5.95 -4.71
N ALA A 80 1.57 -7.23 -4.58
CA ALA A 80 1.38 -8.23 -5.63
C ALA A 80 -0.11 -8.36 -6.01
N ASP A 81 -0.98 -8.50 -5.02
CA ASP A 81 -2.43 -8.59 -5.20
C ASP A 81 -3.00 -7.35 -5.88
N THR A 82 -2.50 -6.15 -5.53
CA THR A 82 -2.96 -4.89 -6.12
C THR A 82 -2.65 -4.82 -7.62
N ILE A 83 -1.46 -5.25 -8.02
CA ILE A 83 -1.06 -5.32 -9.43
C ILE A 83 -1.85 -6.40 -10.18
N GLN A 84 -2.05 -7.57 -9.56
CA GLN A 84 -2.85 -8.65 -10.12
C GLN A 84 -4.29 -8.20 -10.40
N ASP A 85 -4.93 -7.52 -9.44
CA ASP A 85 -6.27 -6.94 -9.58
C ASP A 85 -6.35 -5.96 -10.75
N LEU A 86 -5.37 -5.06 -10.88
CA LEU A 86 -5.32 -4.09 -11.98
C LEU A 86 -5.14 -4.77 -13.32
N LEU A 87 -4.22 -5.72 -13.41
CA LEU A 87 -3.95 -6.48 -14.63
C LEU A 87 -5.18 -7.29 -15.06
N ASN A 88 -5.86 -7.96 -14.12
CA ASN A 88 -7.13 -8.64 -14.36
C ASN A 88 -8.17 -7.70 -14.96
N LEU A 89 -8.40 -6.55 -14.31
CA LEU A 89 -9.37 -5.57 -14.80
C LEU A 89 -9.03 -5.04 -16.20
N ILE A 90 -7.75 -4.81 -16.50
CA ILE A 90 -7.32 -4.33 -17.82
C ILE A 90 -7.54 -5.42 -18.87
N VAL A 91 -7.06 -6.64 -18.63
CA VAL A 91 -7.20 -7.77 -19.56
C VAL A 91 -8.68 -8.10 -19.79
N ASP A 92 -9.51 -8.11 -18.75
CA ASP A 92 -10.95 -8.31 -18.86
C ASP A 92 -11.60 -7.19 -19.68
N SER A 93 -11.27 -5.93 -19.38
CA SER A 93 -11.81 -4.79 -20.13
C SER A 93 -11.44 -4.83 -21.61
N TYR A 94 -10.26 -5.36 -21.92
CA TYR A 94 -9.75 -5.49 -23.28
C TYR A 94 -10.40 -6.66 -24.03
N CYS A 95 -10.52 -7.81 -23.39
CA CYS A 95 -11.10 -9.02 -24.00
C CYS A 95 -12.63 -8.98 -24.12
N PHE A 96 -13.33 -8.25 -23.24
CA PHE A 96 -14.80 -8.26 -23.16
C PHE A 96 -15.48 -6.96 -23.60
N LYS A 97 -14.77 -6.05 -24.27
CA LYS A 97 -15.26 -4.71 -24.67
C LYS A 97 -16.56 -4.68 -25.51
N ASN A 98 -17.07 -5.82 -25.95
CA ASN A 98 -18.30 -5.96 -26.75
C ASN A 98 -19.61 -6.04 -25.93
N LYS A 99 -19.58 -5.89 -24.60
CA LYS A 99 -20.79 -5.97 -23.75
C LYS A 99 -21.09 -4.63 -23.07
N ASP A 100 -22.21 -4.03 -23.45
CA ASP A 100 -22.93 -2.89 -22.87
C ASP A 100 -22.11 -1.62 -22.49
N VAL A 101 -22.52 -0.48 -23.05
CA VAL A 101 -21.91 0.84 -22.82
C VAL A 101 -21.87 1.20 -21.33
N ASP A 102 -22.90 0.83 -20.57
CA ASP A 102 -22.99 1.09 -19.13
C ASP A 102 -21.99 0.26 -18.31
N HIS A 103 -21.78 -1.01 -18.69
CA HIS A 103 -20.79 -1.88 -18.06
C HIS A 103 -19.37 -1.36 -18.29
N MET A 104 -19.11 -0.82 -19.48
CA MET A 104 -17.83 -0.19 -19.82
C MET A 104 -17.55 1.09 -19.01
N ASN A 105 -18.56 1.95 -18.84
CA ASN A 105 -18.42 3.15 -18.00
C ASN A 105 -18.11 2.78 -16.55
N PHE A 106 -18.81 1.77 -16.00
CA PHE A 106 -18.55 1.26 -14.66
C PHE A 106 -17.13 0.68 -14.51
N LEU A 107 -16.69 -0.17 -15.45
CA LEU A 107 -15.35 -0.74 -15.44
C LEU A 107 -14.27 0.34 -15.52
N ARG A 108 -14.46 1.35 -16.37
CA ARG A 108 -13.54 2.49 -16.50
C ARG A 108 -13.43 3.28 -15.20
N LEU A 109 -14.55 3.57 -14.54
CA LEU A 109 -14.57 4.25 -13.25
C LEU A 109 -13.89 3.40 -12.16
N LYS A 110 -14.18 2.10 -12.11
CA LYS A 110 -13.56 1.15 -11.18
C LYS A 110 -12.04 1.07 -11.38
N LEU A 111 -11.59 1.01 -12.64
CA LEU A 111 -10.18 0.96 -13.00
C LEU A 111 -9.47 2.25 -12.59
N LYS A 112 -10.05 3.42 -12.91
CA LYS A 112 -9.51 4.73 -12.48
C LYS A 112 -9.36 4.80 -10.95
N ARG A 113 -10.40 4.41 -10.20
CA ARG A 113 -10.36 4.38 -8.74
C ARG A 113 -9.26 3.46 -8.20
N LYS A 114 -9.08 2.29 -8.80
CA LYS A 114 -8.03 1.33 -8.41
C LYS A 114 -6.63 1.87 -8.70
N PHE A 115 -6.43 2.57 -9.82
CA PHE A 115 -5.16 3.26 -10.11
C PHE A 115 -4.85 4.38 -9.12
N ASP A 116 -5.85 5.19 -8.78
CA ASP A 116 -5.69 6.27 -7.80
C ASP A 116 -5.31 5.70 -6.43
N LEU A 117 -5.96 4.61 -6.00
CA LEU A 117 -5.61 3.89 -4.77
C LEU A 117 -4.20 3.30 -4.82
N ALA A 118 -3.79 2.69 -5.94
CA ALA A 118 -2.45 2.14 -6.10
C ALA A 118 -1.36 3.24 -6.06
N THR A 119 -1.65 4.41 -6.65
CA THR A 119 -0.75 5.56 -6.64
C THR A 119 -0.63 6.18 -5.25
N ALA A 120 -1.76 6.33 -4.55
CA ALA A 120 -1.79 6.78 -3.16
C ALA A 120 -1.03 5.82 -2.24
N LYS A 121 -1.19 4.50 -2.45
CA LYS A 121 -0.45 3.46 -1.73
C LYS A 121 1.06 3.57 -1.98
N HIS A 122 1.49 3.75 -3.23
CA HIS A 122 2.91 3.95 -3.57
C HIS A 122 3.49 5.21 -2.90
N ALA A 123 2.78 6.34 -2.94
CA ALA A 123 3.19 7.57 -2.28
C ALA A 123 3.31 7.39 -0.75
N HIS A 124 2.34 6.70 -0.14
CA HIS A 124 2.37 6.38 1.29
C HIS A 124 3.54 5.47 1.66
N MET A 125 3.83 4.44 0.86
CA MET A 125 5.01 3.58 1.06
C MET A 125 6.32 4.37 0.94
N LYS A 126 6.41 5.34 0.01
CA LYS A 126 7.59 6.22 -0.11
C LYS A 126 7.76 7.14 1.10
N SER A 127 6.67 7.70 1.63
CA SER A 127 6.71 8.48 2.87
C SER A 127 7.21 7.63 4.03
N LEU A 128 6.61 6.46 4.24
CA LEU A 128 7.02 5.54 5.31
C LEU A 128 8.49 5.11 5.17
N LEU A 129 8.97 4.87 3.94
CA LEU A 129 10.36 4.52 3.69
C LEU A 129 11.32 5.64 4.11
N HIS A 130 10.93 6.91 3.91
CA HIS A 130 11.70 8.06 4.40
C HIS A 130 11.67 8.12 5.93
N ASP A 131 10.51 7.91 6.55
CA ASP A 131 10.33 8.12 7.99
C ASP A 131 10.94 6.99 8.85
N VAL A 132 11.17 5.81 8.29
CA VAL A 132 11.68 4.60 8.97
C VAL A 132 13.18 4.64 9.31
N TRP A 133 13.92 5.66 8.88
CA TRP A 133 15.37 5.76 9.09
C TRP A 133 15.79 5.59 10.58
N TRP A 134 15.05 6.17 11.51
CA TRP A 134 15.38 6.12 12.94
C TRP A 134 15.10 4.73 13.54
N GLU A 135 14.08 4.01 13.07
CA GLU A 135 13.78 2.65 13.53
C GLU A 135 14.90 1.68 13.16
N GLN A 136 15.58 1.94 12.05
CA GLN A 136 16.78 1.21 11.66
C GLN A 136 17.96 1.53 12.57
N LEU A 137 18.15 2.79 12.94
CA LEU A 137 19.22 3.19 13.87
C LEU A 137 19.05 2.56 15.26
N VAL A 138 17.81 2.42 15.73
CA VAL A 138 17.49 1.74 17.01
C VAL A 138 17.61 0.21 16.90
N GLY A 139 17.81 -0.33 15.69
CA GLY A 139 18.01 -1.77 15.47
C GLY A 139 16.71 -2.58 15.38
N LEU A 140 15.54 -1.95 15.27
CA LEU A 140 14.24 -2.63 15.14
C LEU A 140 14.13 -3.45 13.85
N HIS A 141 15.00 -3.21 12.88
CA HIS A 141 15.07 -3.97 11.63
C HIS A 141 15.48 -5.44 11.82
N VAL A 142 16.24 -5.78 12.86
CA VAL A 142 16.68 -7.16 13.15
C VAL A 142 15.52 -8.05 13.61
N PRO A 143 14.76 -7.70 14.67
CA PRO A 143 13.63 -8.53 15.10
C PRO A 143 12.50 -8.57 14.06
N LEU A 144 12.35 -7.52 13.25
CA LEU A 144 11.32 -7.43 12.20
C LEU A 144 11.76 -8.04 10.85
N ARG A 145 12.98 -8.60 10.75
CA ARG A 145 13.57 -9.16 9.51
C ARG A 145 13.48 -8.20 8.31
N PHE A 146 13.62 -6.90 8.57
CA PHE A 146 13.48 -5.87 7.56
C PHE A 146 14.82 -5.50 6.93
N LYS A 147 14.88 -5.44 5.59
CA LYS A 147 16.07 -5.00 4.85
C LYS A 147 15.73 -3.91 3.85
N MET A 148 16.15 -2.68 4.16
CA MET A 148 15.90 -1.51 3.30
C MET A 148 16.47 -1.67 1.89
N SER A 149 17.59 -2.38 1.74
CA SER A 149 18.25 -2.62 0.45
C SER A 149 17.39 -3.40 -0.53
N VAL A 150 16.47 -4.25 -0.05
CA VAL A 150 15.60 -5.07 -0.88
C VAL A 150 14.20 -4.46 -0.97
N THR A 151 13.70 -3.88 0.13
CA THR A 151 12.38 -3.24 0.16
C THR A 151 12.31 -1.99 -0.72
N LYS A 152 13.35 -1.15 -0.75
CA LYS A 152 13.35 0.08 -1.56
C LYS A 152 13.19 -0.22 -3.06
N PRO A 153 14.02 -1.07 -3.69
CA PRO A 153 13.83 -1.47 -5.08
C PRO A 153 12.46 -2.08 -5.36
N TYR A 154 11.89 -2.84 -4.41
CA TYR A 154 10.56 -3.43 -4.56
C TYR A 154 9.45 -2.37 -4.61
N ILE A 155 9.52 -1.33 -3.77
CA ILE A 155 8.57 -0.21 -3.79
C ILE A 155 8.68 0.56 -5.11
N ASP A 156 9.89 0.80 -5.60
CA ASP A 156 10.11 1.46 -6.89
C ASP A 156 9.61 0.60 -8.07
N LEU A 157 9.80 -0.73 -8.01
CA LEU A 157 9.22 -1.68 -8.96
C LEU A 157 7.70 -1.59 -8.99
N PHE A 158 7.04 -1.58 -7.83
CA PHE A 158 5.58 -1.42 -7.74
C PHE A 158 5.12 -0.13 -8.42
N GLY A 159 5.81 1.00 -8.16
CA GLY A 159 5.52 2.28 -8.82
C GLY A 159 5.62 2.19 -10.34
N SER A 160 6.73 1.62 -10.84
CA SER A 160 6.97 1.42 -12.27
C SER A 160 5.89 0.53 -12.91
N LEU A 161 5.49 -0.55 -12.25
CA LEU A 161 4.41 -1.43 -12.74
C LEU A 161 3.07 -0.71 -12.82
N VAL A 162 2.72 0.10 -11.83
CA VAL A 162 1.48 0.91 -11.85
C VAL A 162 1.49 1.89 -13.03
N ASP A 163 2.62 2.55 -13.28
CA ASP A 163 2.76 3.49 -14.40
C ASP A 163 2.71 2.79 -15.76
N ASN A 164 3.35 1.62 -15.89
CA ASN A 164 3.28 0.80 -17.10
C ASN A 164 1.85 0.31 -17.38
N LEU A 165 1.11 -0.13 -16.35
CA LEU A 165 -0.30 -0.53 -16.51
C LEU A 165 -1.19 0.65 -16.88
N ARG A 166 -0.90 1.85 -16.36
CA ARG A 166 -1.60 3.08 -16.75
C ARG A 166 -1.32 3.43 -18.21
N ALA A 167 -0.07 3.35 -18.66
CA ALA A 167 0.30 3.56 -20.05
C ALA A 167 -0.38 2.55 -20.99
N MET A 168 -0.40 1.27 -20.60
CA MET A 168 -1.13 0.21 -21.32
C MET A 168 -2.63 0.54 -21.42
N THR A 169 -3.24 0.99 -20.33
CA THR A 169 -4.67 1.39 -20.33
C THR A 169 -4.93 2.57 -21.27
N GLN A 170 -4.01 3.55 -21.34
CA GLN A 170 -4.13 4.67 -22.26
C GLN A 170 -3.97 4.24 -23.71
N ALA A 171 -2.98 3.38 -24.01
CA ALA A 171 -2.80 2.81 -25.34
C ALA A 171 -4.05 2.08 -25.83
N ILE A 172 -4.64 1.22 -24.98
CA ILE A 172 -5.89 0.50 -25.24
C ILE A 172 -7.07 1.44 -25.51
N GLN A 173 -7.10 2.62 -24.88
CA GLN A 173 -8.16 3.62 -25.13
C GLN A 173 -8.00 4.33 -26.48
N LEU A 174 -6.76 4.49 -26.96
CA LEU A 174 -6.43 5.13 -28.22
C LEU A 174 -6.53 4.17 -29.41
N GLU A 175 -6.48 2.85 -29.17
CA GLU A 175 -6.66 1.83 -30.21
C GLU A 175 -8.03 1.95 -30.89
N ARG A 176 -8.01 2.03 -32.23
CA ARG A 176 -9.22 2.00 -33.06
C ARG A 176 -9.59 0.55 -33.32
N TYR A 177 -10.72 0.13 -32.77
CA TYR A 177 -11.21 -1.25 -32.86
C TYR A 177 -11.82 -1.50 -34.24
N GLU A 178 -11.00 -1.95 -35.17
CA GLU A 178 -11.45 -2.37 -36.49
C GLU A 178 -11.65 -3.89 -36.56
N ARG A 179 -12.21 -4.35 -37.69
CA ARG A 179 -12.56 -5.76 -37.92
C ARG A 179 -11.39 -6.71 -37.69
N LEU A 180 -10.17 -6.35 -38.14
CA LEU A 180 -8.97 -7.17 -37.93
C LEU A 180 -8.63 -7.33 -36.44
N HIS A 181 -8.73 -6.26 -35.66
CA HIS A 181 -8.38 -6.25 -34.24
C HIS A 181 -9.21 -7.25 -33.44
N THR A 182 -10.52 -7.37 -33.72
CA THR A 182 -11.39 -8.34 -33.06
C THR A 182 -10.97 -9.79 -33.32
N LEU A 183 -10.48 -10.09 -34.54
CA LEU A 183 -9.99 -11.42 -34.91
C LEU A 183 -8.65 -11.73 -34.22
N PHE A 184 -7.75 -10.74 -34.14
CA PHE A 184 -6.51 -10.85 -33.38
C PHE A 184 -6.75 -11.12 -31.90
N MET A 185 -7.64 -10.35 -31.28
CA MET A 185 -7.89 -10.50 -29.85
C MET A 185 -8.48 -11.86 -29.51
N LYS A 186 -9.39 -12.37 -30.33
CA LYS A 186 -9.95 -13.71 -30.13
C LYS A 186 -8.90 -14.82 -30.21
N SER A 187 -7.87 -14.70 -31.06
CA SER A 187 -6.80 -15.70 -31.13
C SER A 187 -5.75 -15.55 -30.04
N LEU A 188 -5.45 -14.31 -29.61
CA LEU A 188 -4.40 -14.02 -28.65
C LEU A 188 -4.87 -14.11 -27.19
N GLN A 189 -6.17 -14.01 -26.93
CA GLN A 189 -6.78 -14.00 -25.60
C GLN A 189 -6.19 -15.05 -24.66
N LYS A 190 -6.13 -16.32 -25.08
CA LYS A 190 -5.60 -17.41 -24.24
C LYS A 190 -4.14 -17.19 -23.85
N GLN A 191 -3.31 -16.69 -24.78
CA GLN A 191 -1.90 -16.44 -24.52
C GLN A 191 -1.69 -15.22 -23.61
N VAL A 192 -2.50 -14.17 -23.78
CA VAL A 192 -2.47 -12.98 -22.91
C VAL A 192 -2.81 -13.37 -21.47
N TYR A 193 -3.85 -14.17 -21.24
CA TYR A 193 -4.16 -14.69 -19.90
C TYR A 193 -3.04 -15.54 -19.31
N MET A 194 -2.35 -16.34 -20.13
CA MET A 194 -1.25 -17.19 -19.66
C MET A 194 -0.03 -16.36 -19.24
N ILE A 195 0.29 -15.28 -19.96
CA ILE A 195 1.34 -14.33 -19.55
C ILE A 195 0.94 -13.65 -18.25
N GLN A 196 -0.30 -13.22 -18.12
CA GLN A 196 -0.79 -12.57 -16.92
C GLN A 196 -0.63 -13.47 -15.68
N VAL A 197 -0.99 -14.75 -15.77
CA VAL A 197 -0.83 -15.71 -14.67
C VAL A 197 0.65 -15.85 -14.29
N LYS A 198 1.53 -15.99 -15.28
CA LYS A 198 2.98 -16.12 -15.05
C LYS A 198 3.61 -14.85 -14.46
N ALA A 199 3.21 -13.68 -14.95
CA ALA A 199 3.67 -12.39 -14.43
C ALA A 199 3.23 -12.18 -12.97
N THR A 200 2.02 -12.63 -12.64
CA THR A 200 1.50 -12.61 -11.27
C THR A 200 2.30 -13.55 -10.35
N ALA A 201 2.60 -14.76 -10.83
CA ALA A 201 3.43 -15.72 -10.10
C ALA A 201 4.82 -15.15 -9.80
N LEU A 202 5.45 -14.51 -10.80
CA LEU A 202 6.74 -13.83 -10.63
C LEU A 202 6.68 -12.71 -9.59
N LEU A 203 5.63 -11.89 -9.62
CA LEU A 203 5.49 -10.81 -8.64
C LEU A 203 5.28 -11.34 -7.21
N SER A 204 4.60 -12.47 -7.06
CA SER A 204 4.42 -13.17 -5.78
C SER A 204 5.73 -13.80 -5.29
N GLU A 205 6.52 -14.41 -6.18
CA GLU A 205 7.86 -14.93 -5.88
C GLU A 205 8.79 -13.80 -5.40
N ILE A 206 8.84 -12.68 -6.12
CA ILE A 206 9.60 -11.49 -5.72
C ILE A 206 9.14 -10.99 -4.35
N SER A 207 7.83 -10.88 -4.13
CA SER A 207 7.29 -10.46 -2.83
C SER A 207 7.78 -11.37 -1.71
N THR A 208 7.69 -12.69 -1.89
CA THR A 208 8.13 -13.68 -0.89
C THR A 208 9.61 -13.50 -0.54
N HIS A 209 10.49 -13.42 -1.55
CA HIS A 209 11.92 -13.23 -1.31
C HIS A 209 12.27 -11.90 -0.62
N VAL A 210 11.54 -10.82 -0.92
CA VAL A 210 11.71 -9.51 -0.27
C VAL A 210 11.39 -9.60 1.22
N HIS A 211 10.33 -10.32 1.60
CA HIS A 211 9.89 -10.45 2.99
C HIS A 211 10.72 -11.48 3.78
N ASP A 212 11.26 -12.50 3.12
CA ASP A 212 12.23 -13.43 3.72
C ASP A 212 13.63 -12.80 3.87
N GLY A 213 13.84 -11.60 3.30
CA GLY A 213 15.08 -10.85 3.40
C GLY A 213 16.22 -11.44 2.58
N HIS A 214 15.93 -12.20 1.52
CA HIS A 214 16.93 -12.68 0.59
C HIS A 214 17.50 -11.52 -0.22
N THR A 215 18.84 -11.41 -0.26
CA THR A 215 19.55 -10.38 -1.04
C THR A 215 19.83 -10.83 -2.47
N HIS A 216 19.76 -12.15 -2.73
CA HIS A 216 19.85 -12.74 -4.06
C HIS A 216 18.48 -13.31 -4.42
N LEU A 217 17.94 -12.84 -5.55
CA LEU A 217 16.66 -13.29 -6.10
C LEU A 217 16.95 -14.37 -7.14
N ASP A 218 16.75 -15.64 -6.80
CA ASP A 218 16.76 -16.74 -7.75
C ASP A 218 15.33 -16.95 -8.26
N LEU A 219 14.96 -16.22 -9.32
CA LEU A 219 13.60 -16.14 -9.84
C LEU A 219 13.35 -17.25 -10.86
N ARG A 220 12.72 -18.35 -10.41
CA ARG A 220 12.43 -19.50 -11.28
C ARG A 220 11.36 -19.17 -12.31
N SER A 221 10.37 -18.37 -11.93
CA SER A 221 9.26 -18.02 -12.81
C SER A 221 9.64 -17.00 -13.90
N LEU A 222 10.79 -16.33 -13.78
CA LEU A 222 11.27 -15.36 -14.77
C LEU A 222 11.53 -16.04 -16.13
N GLN A 223 12.27 -17.15 -16.13
CA GLN A 223 12.56 -17.91 -17.34
C GLN A 223 11.29 -18.43 -18.01
N GLU A 224 10.30 -18.85 -17.21
CA GLU A 224 9.01 -19.32 -17.72
C GLU A 224 8.17 -18.21 -18.34
N LEU A 225 8.27 -16.99 -17.81
CA LEU A 225 7.61 -15.80 -18.32
C LEU A 225 8.24 -15.35 -19.65
N GLU A 226 9.58 -15.27 -19.71
CA GLU A 226 10.31 -14.92 -20.92
C GLU A 226 9.96 -15.85 -22.09
N LYS A 227 10.03 -17.16 -21.86
CA LYS A 227 9.63 -18.17 -22.85
C LYS A 227 8.18 -18.00 -23.29
N GLN A 228 7.30 -17.57 -22.40
CA GLN A 228 5.89 -17.34 -22.72
C GLN A 228 5.67 -16.09 -23.56
N ILE A 229 6.40 -15.02 -23.27
CA ILE A 229 6.38 -13.78 -24.05
C ILE A 229 6.89 -14.05 -25.46
N GLU A 230 8.00 -14.79 -25.59
CA GLU A 230 8.54 -15.16 -26.89
C GLU A 230 7.54 -15.99 -27.71
N ALA A 231 6.89 -16.99 -27.07
CA ALA A 231 5.84 -17.78 -27.71
C ALA A 231 4.64 -16.93 -28.15
N LEU A 232 4.26 -15.90 -27.37
CA LEU A 232 3.22 -14.96 -27.76
C LEU A 232 3.63 -14.13 -28.98
N LEU A 233 4.85 -13.59 -29.00
CA LEU A 233 5.36 -12.78 -30.11
C LEU A 233 5.40 -13.58 -31.42
N GLN A 234 5.88 -14.82 -31.36
CA GLN A 234 5.86 -15.71 -32.51
C GLN A 234 4.43 -16.01 -32.97
N HIS A 235 3.51 -16.26 -32.03
CA HIS A 235 2.11 -16.50 -32.34
C HIS A 235 1.40 -15.27 -32.91
N PHE A 236 1.74 -14.07 -32.43
CA PHE A 236 1.26 -12.79 -32.93
C PHE A 236 1.68 -12.61 -34.38
N GLN A 237 2.97 -12.74 -34.70
CA GLN A 237 3.50 -12.61 -36.06
C GLN A 237 2.88 -13.63 -37.03
N ALA A 238 2.76 -14.89 -36.60
CA ALA A 238 2.14 -15.95 -37.40
C ALA A 238 0.66 -15.66 -37.67
N THR A 239 -0.07 -15.21 -36.65
CA THR A 239 -1.48 -14.81 -36.76
C THR A 239 -1.63 -13.60 -37.68
N GLN A 240 -0.75 -12.61 -37.56
CA GLN A 240 -0.76 -11.41 -38.38
C GLN A 240 -0.57 -11.73 -39.85
N THR A 241 0.43 -12.54 -40.15
CA THR A 241 0.69 -13.02 -41.51
C THR A 241 -0.52 -13.79 -42.07
N ARG A 242 -1.16 -14.64 -41.26
CA ARG A 242 -2.33 -15.43 -41.68
C ARG A 242 -3.55 -14.56 -41.96
N ILE A 243 -3.84 -13.59 -41.09
CA ILE A 243 -4.99 -12.70 -41.25
C ILE A 243 -4.77 -11.77 -42.45
N TYR A 244 -3.57 -11.20 -42.60
CA TYR A 244 -3.26 -10.32 -43.73
C TYR A 244 -3.35 -11.03 -45.08
N LYS A 245 -2.91 -12.30 -45.16
CA LYS A 245 -3.06 -13.10 -46.38
C LYS A 245 -4.51 -13.44 -46.72
N ARG A 246 -5.39 -13.55 -45.72
CA ARG A 246 -6.78 -13.95 -45.90
C ARG A 246 -7.72 -12.78 -46.17
N GLU A 247 -7.47 -11.65 -45.52
CA GLU A 247 -8.38 -10.49 -45.50
C GLU A 247 -7.97 -9.39 -46.49
N SER A 248 -6.77 -9.49 -47.11
CA SER A 248 -6.23 -8.50 -48.06
C SER A 248 -6.44 -7.05 -47.60
N PRO A 249 -5.90 -6.67 -46.41
CA PRO A 249 -6.23 -5.43 -45.74
C PRO A 249 -5.86 -4.19 -46.56
N SER A 250 -6.70 -3.16 -46.46
CA SER A 250 -6.44 -1.83 -47.02
C SER A 250 -5.29 -1.14 -46.26
N PRO A 251 -4.50 -0.25 -46.89
CA PRO A 251 -3.51 0.58 -46.16
C PRO A 251 -4.11 1.32 -44.97
N LYS A 252 -5.40 1.71 -45.05
CA LYS A 252 -6.14 2.36 -43.95
C LYS A 252 -6.34 1.44 -42.75
N ASP A 253 -6.42 0.12 -42.95
CA ASP A 253 -6.59 -0.88 -41.88
C ASP A 253 -5.26 -1.17 -41.14
N VAL A 254 -4.14 -0.71 -41.70
CA VAL A 254 -2.78 -0.96 -41.19
C VAL A 254 -2.11 0.31 -40.67
N GLU A 255 -2.56 1.51 -41.10
CA GLU A 255 -2.06 2.82 -40.66
C GLU A 255 -2.06 3.03 -39.13
N ALA A 256 -2.94 2.34 -38.40
CA ALA A 256 -3.04 2.43 -36.94
C ALA A 256 -2.23 1.36 -36.18
N ASN A 257 -1.65 0.37 -36.86
CA ASN A 257 -0.76 -0.58 -36.21
C ASN A 257 0.58 0.11 -35.99
N ILE A 258 0.90 0.40 -34.74
CA ILE A 258 2.21 0.93 -34.35
C ILE A 258 3.25 -0.07 -34.89
N PRO A 259 4.18 0.36 -35.76
CA PRO A 259 5.25 -0.51 -36.21
C PRO A 259 6.07 -0.88 -34.97
N LEU A 260 6.17 -2.17 -34.69
CA LEU A 260 7.14 -2.73 -33.75
C LEU A 260 8.52 -2.63 -34.41
N ASN A 261 9.09 -1.43 -34.43
CA ASN A 261 10.49 -1.17 -34.76
C ASN A 261 11.20 -0.65 -33.52
#